data_AF-A0A7C1ULG2-F1
#
_entry.id   AF-A0A7C1ULG2-F1
#
_cell.length_a   1.000
_cell.length_b   1.000
_cell.length_c   1.000
_cell.angle_alpha   90.00
_cell.angle_beta   90.00
_cell.angle_gamma   90.00
#
_symmetry.space_group_name_H-M   'P 1'
#
loop_
_entity.id
_entity.type
_entity.pdbx_description
1 polymer ?
#
loop_
_entity_poly.entity_id
_entity_poly.type
_entity_poly.pdbx_seq_one_letter_code
_entity_poly.pdbx_strand_id
1 'polypeptide(L)'
;MVQIGWVGHEPHPDFSHHVLYQVVAGMWGKPMKNKSYLWRCVLALGVLMHALPMASMAVDPGQRTFEKRCSECHELPDANNPPPEGWGKQLDYMAPMAGLSGKEKKGVLSYLLSHSKTAGKAVAMAQDRKLFESKCSLCHTPDRIIDKPLTAKLRRHIVLRMQKRASGWITPKEAETILAYLSKAPFKTNKQGKTHLYEKKVVSSPRKIFLKRCSACHTLERVYLKVEKGMDTNSWNHIVQRMQGKNPEWLSADEAKQIMSYLRSLKPVSSSN
;
A
#
# COMPACT_ATOMS: atom_id res chain seq x y z
N MET A 1 -58.42 -54.71 26.53
CA MET A 1 -59.29 -53.86 27.36
C MET A 1 -58.70 -52.46 27.34
N VAL A 2 -59.14 -51.61 26.39
CA VAL A 2 -60.19 -50.58 26.54
C VAL A 2 -59.77 -49.47 27.52
N GLN A 3 -59.27 -48.35 26.95
CA GLN A 3 -59.81 -46.96 26.98
C GLN A 3 -60.55 -46.52 28.29
N ILE A 4 -60.47 -45.31 28.86
CA ILE A 4 -60.47 -43.92 28.35
C ILE A 4 -60.05 -42.98 29.51
N GLY A 5 -59.45 -41.81 29.21
CA GLY A 5 -59.50 -40.64 30.10
C GLY A 5 -58.69 -39.43 29.61
N TRP A 6 -59.32 -38.53 28.85
CA TRP A 6 -58.81 -37.24 28.34
C TRP A 6 -59.03 -36.08 29.35
N VAL A 7 -58.15 -35.07 29.34
CA VAL A 7 -58.34 -33.57 29.30
C VAL A 7 -56.91 -32.99 29.45
N GLY A 8 -56.38 -32.01 28.71
CA GLY A 8 -56.87 -31.11 27.67
C GLY A 8 -55.66 -30.40 27.03
N HIS A 9 -55.84 -30.03 25.77
CA HIS A 9 -54.90 -29.52 24.76
C HIS A 9 -55.06 -27.97 24.73
N GLU A 10 -54.05 -27.11 24.52
CA GLU A 10 -53.66 -26.56 23.19
C GLU A 10 -52.64 -25.38 23.30
N PRO A 11 -52.03 -24.92 22.16
CA PRO A 11 -50.68 -24.36 22.08
C PRO A 11 -50.59 -22.88 21.59
N HIS A 12 -49.34 -22.46 21.30
CA HIS A 12 -48.82 -21.23 20.65
C HIS A 12 -49.73 -20.45 19.68
N PRO A 13 -49.34 -19.19 19.36
CA PRO A 13 -49.37 -18.79 17.95
C PRO A 13 -48.09 -18.16 17.41
N ASP A 14 -47.81 -18.59 16.19
CA ASP A 14 -47.04 -18.00 15.10
C ASP A 14 -47.67 -16.66 14.65
N PHE A 15 -46.88 -15.75 14.07
CA PHE A 15 -47.39 -14.54 13.41
C PHE A 15 -46.67 -14.31 12.08
N SER A 16 -47.37 -14.64 11.01
CA SER A 16 -47.19 -14.12 9.66
C SER A 16 -48.55 -13.83 9.03
N HIS A 17 -48.55 -12.94 8.02
CA HIS A 17 -49.66 -12.48 7.14
C HIS A 17 -50.57 -11.39 7.72
N HIS A 18 -51.22 -10.47 6.98
CA HIS A 18 -51.13 -9.81 5.66
C HIS A 18 -52.47 -8.98 5.57
N VAL A 19 -52.54 -7.96 4.68
CA VAL A 19 -53.76 -7.29 4.14
C VAL A 19 -54.36 -6.14 4.99
N LEU A 20 -54.59 -4.86 4.58
CA LEU A 20 -55.07 -4.09 3.40
C LEU A 20 -56.54 -3.60 3.50
N TYR A 21 -56.78 -2.38 3.00
CA TYR A 21 -58.04 -1.62 2.74
C TYR A 21 -58.77 -0.95 3.93
N GLN A 22 -59.46 0.21 3.85
CA GLN A 22 -59.48 1.46 3.05
C GLN A 22 -60.79 2.25 3.41
N VAL A 23 -60.89 3.53 2.98
CA VAL A 23 -62.14 4.29 2.56
C VAL A 23 -63.03 4.92 3.69
N VAL A 24 -63.62 6.14 3.63
CA VAL A 24 -63.72 7.31 2.69
C VAL A 24 -64.39 8.52 3.39
N ALA A 25 -64.24 9.74 2.81
CA ALA A 25 -65.24 10.86 2.66
C ALA A 25 -64.70 12.24 3.10
N GLY A 26 -64.90 13.39 2.42
CA GLY A 26 -65.68 13.77 1.21
C GLY A 26 -65.10 15.07 0.56
N MET A 27 -65.24 15.37 -0.74
CA MET A 27 -66.41 15.77 -1.56
C MET A 27 -66.80 17.25 -1.25
N TRP A 28 -66.79 18.29 -2.11
CA TRP A 28 -67.34 18.55 -3.47
C TRP A 28 -66.75 19.84 -4.12
N GLY A 29 -66.79 19.95 -5.47
CA GLY A 29 -66.96 21.24 -6.20
C GLY A 29 -66.02 21.56 -7.38
N LYS A 30 -66.54 21.52 -8.63
CA LYS A 30 -65.90 21.89 -9.93
C LYS A 30 -66.07 23.42 -10.25
N PRO A 31 -65.83 23.98 -11.47
CA PRO A 31 -64.72 23.95 -12.47
C PRO A 31 -64.24 25.35 -12.97
N MET A 32 -63.15 25.37 -13.76
CA MET A 32 -62.65 26.31 -14.81
C MET A 32 -62.99 27.82 -14.81
N LYS A 33 -61.95 28.69 -14.93
CA LYS A 33 -61.92 29.92 -15.76
C LYS A 33 -60.52 30.58 -15.85
N ASN A 34 -59.89 30.42 -17.02
CA ASN A 34 -59.21 31.41 -17.88
C ASN A 34 -58.82 32.80 -17.30
N LYS A 35 -57.54 33.21 -17.44
CA LYS A 35 -57.05 34.46 -18.06
C LYS A 35 -55.56 34.74 -17.75
N SER A 36 -54.79 35.03 -18.81
CA SER A 36 -53.68 36.02 -18.97
C SER A 36 -53.00 36.54 -17.69
N TYR A 37 -51.66 36.61 -17.57
CA TYR A 37 -50.74 37.56 -18.22
C TYR A 37 -49.30 36.96 -18.19
N LEU A 38 -48.63 36.70 -19.31
CA LEU A 38 -47.70 37.62 -20.00
C LEU A 38 -46.89 38.54 -19.05
N TRP A 39 -45.59 38.24 -18.86
CA TRP A 39 -44.43 39.00 -19.39
C TRP A 39 -43.17 38.89 -18.49
N ARG A 40 -42.00 38.64 -19.12
CA ARG A 40 -40.62 38.90 -18.64
C ARG A 40 -40.06 37.95 -17.56
N CYS A 41 -38.84 37.39 -17.62
CA CYS A 41 -37.68 37.54 -18.49
C CYS A 41 -36.88 36.22 -18.52
N VAL A 42 -36.35 35.91 -19.70
CA VAL A 42 -35.28 34.94 -19.95
C VAL A 42 -34.02 35.37 -19.20
N LEU A 43 -33.14 34.38 -18.92
CA LEU A 43 -31.72 34.46 -18.51
C LEU A 43 -31.42 34.07 -17.06
N ALA A 44 -31.17 32.77 -16.85
CA ALA A 44 -30.08 32.28 -16.00
C ALA A 44 -29.90 30.75 -16.15
N LEU A 45 -29.75 30.24 -17.37
CA LEU A 45 -29.01 28.98 -17.57
C LEU A 45 -27.53 29.36 -17.50
N GLY A 46 -27.01 29.40 -16.28
CA GLY A 46 -25.60 29.62 -16.00
C GLY A 46 -24.77 28.55 -16.70
N VAL A 47 -24.13 28.95 -17.79
CA VAL A 47 -23.00 28.26 -18.40
C VAL A 47 -21.91 28.16 -17.35
N LEU A 48 -21.88 27.05 -16.63
CA LEU A 48 -20.80 26.68 -15.74
C LEU A 48 -19.70 26.03 -16.57
N MET A 49 -19.13 26.79 -17.51
CA MET A 49 -17.82 26.51 -18.07
C MET A 49 -16.79 26.75 -16.97
N HIS A 50 -16.57 25.73 -16.15
CA HIS A 50 -15.31 25.63 -15.44
C HIS A 50 -14.23 25.54 -16.50
N ALA A 51 -13.50 26.63 -16.69
CA ALA A 51 -12.20 26.62 -17.30
C ALA A 51 -11.30 25.71 -16.46
N LEU A 52 -11.29 24.42 -16.78
CA LEU A 52 -10.15 23.59 -16.40
C LEU A 52 -8.92 24.24 -17.04
N PRO A 53 -7.85 24.52 -16.28
CA PRO A 53 -6.58 24.83 -16.91
C PRO A 53 -6.19 23.59 -17.72
N MET A 54 -6.35 23.69 -19.04
CA MET A 54 -5.67 22.83 -20.00
C MET A 54 -4.19 23.17 -19.84
N ALA A 55 -3.55 22.62 -18.80
CA ALA A 55 -2.12 22.46 -18.75
C ALA A 55 -1.80 21.57 -19.94
N SER A 56 -1.53 22.21 -21.09
CA SER A 56 -1.08 21.53 -22.27
C SER A 56 0.07 20.64 -21.84
N MET A 57 0.00 19.36 -22.17
CA MET A 57 1.17 18.52 -22.29
C MET A 57 2.02 19.13 -23.42
N ALA A 58 2.68 20.25 -23.15
CA ALA A 58 3.58 20.88 -24.09
C ALA A 58 4.79 19.95 -24.18
N VAL A 59 4.72 19.00 -25.12
CA VAL A 59 5.84 18.14 -25.49
C VAL A 59 7.02 19.06 -25.76
N ASP A 60 8.15 18.79 -25.10
CA ASP A 60 9.37 19.58 -25.23
C ASP A 60 9.71 19.76 -26.74
N PRO A 61 9.96 20.99 -27.22
CA PRO A 61 10.25 21.22 -28.64
C PRO A 61 11.44 20.39 -29.15
N GLY A 62 12.41 20.08 -28.28
CA GLY A 62 13.53 19.19 -28.58
C GLY A 62 13.08 17.74 -28.75
N GLN A 63 12.23 17.23 -27.86
CA GLN A 63 11.62 15.91 -27.97
C GLN A 63 10.88 15.74 -29.30
N ARG A 64 9.98 16.68 -29.64
CA ARG A 64 9.21 16.61 -30.90
C ARG A 64 10.12 16.62 -32.13
N THR A 65 11.21 17.39 -32.07
CA THR A 65 12.19 17.43 -33.16
C THR A 65 12.91 16.10 -33.29
N PHE A 66 13.31 15.48 -32.18
CA PHE A 66 13.95 14.16 -32.17
C PHE A 66 13.02 13.08 -32.75
N GLU A 67 11.77 13.02 -32.30
CA GLU A 67 10.76 12.08 -32.82
C GLU A 67 10.51 12.26 -34.33
N LYS A 68 10.54 13.51 -34.81
CA LYS A 68 10.29 13.77 -36.23
C LYS A 68 11.50 13.51 -37.14
N ARG A 69 12.72 13.69 -36.63
CA ARG A 69 13.95 13.76 -37.45
C ARG A 69 14.97 12.67 -37.18
N CYS A 70 14.87 11.99 -36.04
CA CYS A 70 15.87 11.05 -35.58
C CYS A 70 15.29 9.64 -35.45
N SER A 71 14.04 9.49 -34.98
CA SER A 71 13.49 8.17 -34.64
C SER A 71 13.13 7.26 -35.81
N GLU A 72 13.21 7.74 -37.04
CA GLU A 72 13.09 6.89 -38.23
C GLU A 72 14.32 5.97 -38.39
N CYS A 73 15.49 6.38 -37.88
CA CYS A 73 16.75 5.64 -38.00
C CYS A 73 17.42 5.33 -36.66
N HIS A 74 17.11 6.07 -35.60
CA HIS A 74 17.76 5.95 -34.30
C HIS A 74 16.74 5.69 -33.19
N GLU A 75 17.03 4.70 -32.36
CA GLU A 75 16.32 4.57 -31.09
C GLU A 75 16.81 5.62 -30.09
N LEU A 76 15.99 5.86 -29.07
CA LEU A 76 16.37 6.73 -27.98
C LEU A 76 17.53 6.08 -27.21
N PRO A 77 18.64 6.80 -26.99
CA PRO A 77 19.88 6.21 -26.52
C PRO A 77 19.82 5.81 -25.05
N ASP A 78 20.52 4.71 -24.74
CA ASP A 78 20.70 4.26 -23.37
C ASP A 78 21.45 5.27 -22.52
N ALA A 79 21.24 5.19 -21.20
CA ALA A 79 21.82 6.11 -20.22
C ALA A 79 23.34 6.33 -20.33
N ASN A 80 24.07 5.31 -20.81
CA ASN A 80 25.53 5.29 -20.84
C ASN A 80 26.11 5.12 -22.26
N ASN A 81 25.27 5.12 -23.31
CA ASN A 81 25.74 4.81 -24.66
C ASN A 81 25.03 5.64 -25.76
N PRO A 82 25.75 6.56 -26.44
CA PRO A 82 27.03 7.16 -26.05
C PRO A 82 26.90 8.02 -24.78
N PRO A 83 28.00 8.26 -24.05
CA PRO A 83 27.94 9.00 -22.80
C PRO A 83 27.58 10.48 -23.02
N PRO A 84 26.97 11.16 -22.03
CA PRO A 84 26.36 12.47 -22.21
C PRO A 84 27.28 13.55 -22.83
N GLU A 85 28.56 13.53 -22.47
CA GLU A 85 29.60 14.45 -22.96
C GLU A 85 29.83 14.37 -24.47
N GLY A 86 29.49 13.25 -25.12
CA GLY A 86 29.67 13.02 -26.55
C GLY A 86 28.56 13.59 -27.44
N TRP A 87 27.40 13.93 -26.89
CA TRP A 87 26.22 14.27 -27.70
C TRP A 87 26.36 15.54 -28.52
N GLY A 88 27.09 16.54 -28.02
CA GLY A 88 27.33 17.77 -28.77
C GLY A 88 27.99 17.49 -30.12
N LYS A 89 29.08 16.70 -30.08
CA LYS A 89 29.82 16.26 -31.27
C LYS A 89 28.97 15.37 -32.16
N GLN A 90 28.24 14.41 -31.59
CA GLN A 90 27.37 13.53 -32.39
C GLN A 90 26.31 14.33 -33.16
N LEU A 91 25.71 15.34 -32.52
CA LEU A 91 24.75 16.23 -33.18
C LEU A 91 25.42 17.20 -34.17
N ASP A 92 26.71 17.53 -34.03
CA ASP A 92 27.45 18.24 -35.08
C ASP A 92 27.43 17.45 -36.39
N TYR A 93 27.67 16.13 -36.32
CA TYR A 93 27.66 15.26 -37.50
C TYR A 93 26.25 15.01 -38.04
N MET A 94 25.27 14.81 -37.16
CA MET A 94 23.91 14.42 -37.56
C MET A 94 23.03 15.60 -37.99
N ALA A 95 23.27 16.81 -37.49
CA ALA A 95 22.41 17.96 -37.78
C ALA A 95 22.28 18.30 -39.28
N PRO A 96 23.34 18.28 -40.11
CA PRO A 96 23.20 18.53 -41.54
C PRO A 96 22.36 17.45 -42.25
N MET A 97 22.59 16.17 -41.94
CA MET A 97 21.87 15.05 -42.55
C MET A 97 20.39 15.03 -42.14
N ALA A 98 20.09 15.40 -40.89
CA ALA A 98 18.73 15.51 -40.38
C ALA A 98 18.05 16.86 -40.71
N GLY A 99 18.75 17.77 -41.40
CA GLY A 99 18.23 19.08 -41.78
C GLY A 99 17.86 19.98 -40.59
N LEU A 100 18.63 19.92 -39.49
CA LEU A 100 18.35 20.68 -38.28
C LEU A 100 18.90 22.11 -38.35
N SER A 101 18.09 23.09 -37.98
CA SER A 101 18.58 24.44 -37.67
C SER A 101 19.42 24.45 -36.37
N GLY A 102 20.22 25.50 -36.17
CA GLY A 102 21.00 25.66 -34.94
C GLY A 102 20.14 25.71 -33.66
N LYS A 103 18.89 26.22 -33.75
CA LYS A 103 17.94 26.24 -32.64
C LYS A 103 17.39 24.85 -32.34
N GLU A 104 16.98 24.12 -33.38
CA GLU A 104 16.47 22.74 -33.26
C GLU A 104 17.54 21.82 -32.70
N LYS A 105 18.78 21.91 -33.20
CA LYS A 105 19.92 21.15 -32.68
C LYS A 105 20.13 21.37 -31.18
N LYS A 106 20.10 22.61 -30.71
CA LYS A 106 20.21 22.92 -29.27
C LYS A 106 19.05 22.33 -28.47
N GLY A 107 17.84 22.36 -29.02
CA GLY A 107 16.66 21.72 -28.43
C GLY A 107 16.83 20.21 -28.29
N VAL A 108 17.23 19.53 -29.36
CA VAL A 108 17.49 18.08 -29.36
C VAL A 108 18.60 17.72 -28.37
N LEU A 109 19.69 18.49 -28.31
CA LEU A 109 20.75 18.27 -27.33
C LEU A 109 20.23 18.35 -25.89
N SER A 110 19.45 19.39 -25.57
CA SER A 110 18.84 19.55 -24.24
C SER A 110 17.95 18.36 -23.89
N TYR A 111 17.14 17.89 -24.85
CA TYR A 111 16.29 16.72 -24.70
C TYR A 111 17.10 15.45 -24.41
N LEU A 112 18.15 15.17 -25.19
CA LEU A 112 19.01 13.98 -25.00
C LEU A 112 19.76 13.98 -23.66
N LEU A 113 20.22 15.14 -23.19
CA LEU A 113 20.85 15.27 -21.88
C LEU A 113 19.84 15.05 -20.73
N SER A 114 18.62 15.56 -20.88
CA SER A 114 17.54 15.30 -19.92
C SER A 114 17.13 13.83 -19.90
N HIS A 115 17.04 13.21 -21.09
CA HIS A 115 16.75 11.80 -21.25
C HIS A 115 17.82 10.93 -20.60
N SER A 116 19.09 11.11 -20.96
CA SER A 116 20.21 10.33 -20.41
C SER A 116 20.30 10.45 -18.88
N LYS A 117 20.06 11.64 -18.32
CA LYS A 117 19.94 11.83 -16.86
C LYS A 117 18.79 11.03 -16.25
N THR A 118 17.64 11.00 -16.90
CA THR A 118 16.45 10.28 -16.43
C THR A 118 16.64 8.77 -16.55
N ALA A 119 17.13 8.30 -17.69
CA ALA A 119 17.51 6.91 -17.92
C ALA A 119 18.58 6.45 -16.93
N GLY A 120 19.61 7.27 -16.67
CA GLY A 120 20.66 6.98 -15.70
C GLY A 120 20.12 6.84 -14.28
N LYS A 121 19.16 7.69 -13.87
CA LYS A 121 18.44 7.52 -12.60
C LYS A 121 17.66 6.22 -12.56
N ALA A 122 16.95 5.87 -13.64
CA ALA A 122 16.17 4.63 -13.71
C ALA A 122 17.08 3.38 -13.61
N VAL A 123 18.21 3.38 -14.30
CA VAL A 123 19.23 2.31 -14.23
C VAL A 123 19.79 2.20 -12.80
N ALA A 124 20.16 3.31 -12.17
CA ALA A 124 20.64 3.30 -10.78
C ALA A 124 19.58 2.75 -9.81
N MET A 125 18.31 3.13 -9.98
CA MET A 125 17.20 2.59 -9.18
C MET A 125 16.98 1.09 -9.42
N ALA A 126 17.13 0.62 -10.66
CA ALA A 126 17.04 -0.80 -10.99
C ALA A 126 18.19 -1.61 -10.37
N GLN A 127 19.41 -1.06 -10.36
CA GLN A 127 20.56 -1.68 -9.71
C GLN A 127 20.38 -1.76 -8.19
N ASP A 128 19.94 -0.65 -7.57
CA ASP A 128 19.62 -0.59 -6.14
C ASP A 128 18.53 -1.62 -5.77
N ARG A 129 17.48 -1.72 -6.60
CA ARG A 129 16.41 -2.71 -6.45
C ARG A 129 16.95 -4.14 -6.59
N LYS A 130 17.77 -4.43 -7.61
CA LYS A 130 18.37 -5.75 -7.82
C LYS A 130 19.24 -6.16 -6.65
N LEU A 131 20.04 -5.24 -6.11
CA LEU A 131 20.82 -5.48 -4.90
C LEU A 131 19.89 -5.84 -3.75
N PHE A 132 18.86 -5.02 -3.48
CA PHE A 132 17.87 -5.30 -2.44
C PHE A 132 17.23 -6.69 -2.60
N GLU A 133 16.75 -7.03 -3.79
CA GLU A 133 16.10 -8.31 -4.06
C GLU A 133 17.07 -9.48 -3.85
N SER A 134 18.30 -9.38 -4.36
CA SER A 134 19.31 -10.44 -4.20
C SER A 134 19.67 -10.70 -2.73
N LYS A 135 19.69 -9.66 -1.89
CA LYS A 135 20.09 -9.77 -0.49
C LYS A 135 18.94 -10.09 0.45
N CYS A 136 17.72 -9.67 0.12
CA CYS A 136 16.58 -9.75 1.02
C CYS A 136 15.52 -10.77 0.58
N SER A 137 15.31 -10.96 -0.72
CA SER A 137 14.20 -11.77 -1.24
C SER A 137 14.40 -13.28 -1.08
N LEU A 138 15.63 -13.74 -0.81
CA LEU A 138 15.89 -15.15 -0.54
C LEU A 138 15.20 -15.66 0.74
N CYS A 139 14.93 -14.77 1.71
CA CYS A 139 14.36 -15.15 3.01
C CYS A 139 13.12 -14.33 3.39
N HIS A 140 12.77 -13.31 2.61
CA HIS A 140 11.69 -12.38 2.89
C HIS A 140 10.92 -12.09 1.61
N THR A 141 9.61 -11.87 1.71
CA THR A 141 8.86 -11.32 0.58
C THR A 141 9.13 -9.80 0.47
N PRO A 142 9.34 -9.24 -0.73
CA PRO A 142 9.55 -7.80 -0.93
C PRO A 142 8.47 -6.94 -0.26
N ASP A 143 7.20 -7.34 -0.39
CA ASP A 143 6.05 -6.63 0.19
C ASP A 143 6.17 -6.51 1.72
N ARG A 144 6.64 -7.55 2.41
CA ARG A 144 6.82 -7.51 3.87
C ARG A 144 7.82 -6.45 4.31
N ILE A 145 8.79 -6.12 3.45
CA ILE A 145 9.85 -5.16 3.76
C ILE A 145 9.46 -3.74 3.30
N ILE A 146 8.87 -3.63 2.12
CA ILE A 146 8.51 -2.36 1.48
C ILE A 146 7.23 -1.77 2.08
N ASP A 147 6.17 -2.58 2.24
CA ASP A 147 4.85 -2.09 2.65
C ASP A 147 4.74 -1.85 4.17
N LYS A 148 5.72 -2.34 4.95
CA LYS A 148 5.70 -2.13 6.40
C LYS A 148 6.01 -0.66 6.72
N PRO A 149 5.11 0.07 7.39
CA PRO A 149 5.36 1.45 7.78
C PRO A 149 6.42 1.47 8.87
N LEU A 150 7.66 1.74 8.49
CA LEU A 150 8.81 1.83 9.38
C LEU A 150 9.42 3.23 9.26
N THR A 151 9.77 3.82 10.40
CA THR A 151 10.60 5.02 10.42
C THR A 151 11.99 4.71 9.87
N ALA A 152 12.70 5.72 9.37
CA ALA A 152 14.08 5.56 8.88
C ALA A 152 15.00 4.93 9.94
N LYS A 153 14.86 5.31 11.22
CA LYS A 153 15.62 4.75 12.35
C LYS A 153 15.35 3.25 12.55
N LEU A 154 14.08 2.85 12.55
CA LEU A 154 13.70 1.43 12.71
C LEU A 154 14.17 0.60 11.53
N ARG A 155 14.06 1.13 10.31
CA ARG A 155 14.55 0.48 9.11
C ARG A 155 16.07 0.27 9.15
N ARG A 156 16.83 1.31 9.50
CA ARG A 156 18.30 1.21 9.70
C ARG A 156 18.65 0.14 10.73
N HIS A 157 17.97 0.14 11.88
CA HIS A 157 18.18 -0.87 12.91
C HIS A 157 17.94 -2.31 12.40
N ILE A 158 16.89 -2.53 11.60
CA ILE A 158 16.58 -3.86 11.04
C ILE A 158 17.65 -4.31 10.03
N VAL A 159 18.04 -3.45 9.09
CA VAL A 159 19.07 -3.79 8.09
C VAL A 159 20.40 -4.14 8.77
N LEU A 160 20.84 -3.33 9.73
CA LEU A 160 22.07 -3.61 10.49
C LEU A 160 21.97 -4.88 11.33
N ARG A 161 20.79 -5.20 11.85
CA ARG A 161 20.54 -6.48 12.52
C ARG A 161 20.65 -7.65 11.54
N MET A 162 20.11 -7.53 10.33
CA MET A 162 20.22 -8.57 9.30
C MET A 162 21.67 -8.77 8.86
N GLN A 163 22.42 -7.68 8.70
CA GLN A 163 23.86 -7.73 8.44
C GLN A 163 24.62 -8.49 9.54
N LYS A 164 24.34 -8.23 10.81
CA LYS A 164 24.96 -8.97 11.93
C LYS A 164 24.55 -10.44 11.98
N ARG A 165 23.29 -10.73 11.66
CA ARG A 165 22.72 -12.09 11.71
C ARG A 165 23.23 -12.98 10.57
N ALA A 166 23.39 -12.40 9.38
CA ALA A 166 23.96 -13.05 8.21
C ALA A 166 25.30 -12.38 7.92
N SER A 167 26.28 -12.60 8.80
CA SER A 167 27.61 -12.02 8.69
C SER A 167 28.22 -12.37 7.32
N GLY A 168 28.77 -11.36 6.62
CA GLY A 168 29.33 -11.52 5.27
C GLY A 168 28.30 -11.51 4.13
N TRP A 169 26.99 -11.63 4.40
CA TRP A 169 25.95 -11.59 3.36
C TRP A 169 25.71 -10.18 2.81
N ILE A 170 25.72 -9.19 3.70
CA ILE A 170 25.53 -7.77 3.40
C ILE A 170 26.77 -7.00 3.88
N THR A 171 27.53 -6.43 2.96
CA THR A 171 28.66 -5.55 3.30
C THR A 171 28.17 -4.21 3.86
N PRO A 172 29.01 -3.45 4.60
CA PRO A 172 28.64 -2.12 5.08
C PRO A 172 28.18 -1.17 3.96
N LYS A 173 28.84 -1.25 2.80
CA LYS A 173 28.48 -0.42 1.63
C LYS A 173 27.11 -0.83 1.05
N GLU A 174 26.87 -2.12 0.87
CA GLU A 174 25.57 -2.61 0.39
C GLU A 174 24.43 -2.29 1.37
N ALA A 175 24.69 -2.31 2.68
CA ALA A 175 23.70 -1.92 3.68
C ALA A 175 23.26 -0.46 3.51
N GLU A 176 24.19 0.46 3.27
CA GLU A 176 23.85 1.86 3.00
C GLU A 176 23.08 2.02 1.68
N THR A 177 23.46 1.28 0.63
CA THR A 177 22.71 1.27 -0.65
C THR A 177 21.28 0.75 -0.46
N ILE A 178 21.09 -0.35 0.27
CA ILE A 178 19.77 -0.91 0.59
C ILE A 178 18.93 0.10 1.39
N LEU A 179 19.52 0.83 2.33
CA LEU A 179 18.82 1.85 3.09
C LEU A 179 18.39 3.05 2.23
N ALA A 180 19.25 3.47 1.30
CA ALA A 180 18.95 4.52 0.33
C ALA A 180 17.86 4.10 -0.68
N TYR A 181 17.83 2.82 -1.07
CA TYR A 181 16.74 2.27 -1.88
C TYR A 181 15.41 2.30 -1.13
N LEU A 182 15.39 1.75 0.09
CA LEU A 182 14.18 1.63 0.89
C LEU A 182 13.61 3.00 1.31
N SER A 183 14.44 4.04 1.47
CA SER A 183 13.96 5.41 1.77
C SER A 183 13.15 6.03 0.62
N LYS A 184 13.39 5.60 -0.62
CA LYS A 184 12.68 6.04 -1.83
C LYS A 184 11.48 5.16 -2.17
N ALA A 185 11.34 4.00 -1.54
CA ALA A 185 10.26 3.07 -1.82
C ALA A 185 8.89 3.69 -1.44
N PRO A 186 7.87 3.55 -2.31
CA PRO A 186 6.57 4.15 -2.07
C PRO A 186 5.92 3.50 -0.85
N PHE A 187 5.87 4.23 0.26
CA PHE A 187 5.07 3.82 1.40
C PHE A 187 3.60 3.99 1.04
N LYS A 188 2.78 2.96 1.25
CA LYS A 188 1.34 3.14 1.39
C LYS A 188 1.07 3.85 2.72
N THR A 189 1.28 5.17 2.77
CA THR A 189 0.67 5.98 3.82
C THR A 189 -0.82 6.06 3.49
N ASN A 190 -1.66 5.72 4.45
CA ASN A 190 -3.09 6.01 4.33
C ASN A 190 -3.27 7.54 4.21
N LYS A 191 -4.29 7.98 3.46
CA LYS A 191 -4.59 9.36 3.03
C LYS A 191 -4.69 10.45 4.13
N GLN A 192 -4.30 10.16 5.37
CA GLN A 192 -4.41 11.08 6.50
C GLN A 192 -3.07 11.53 7.08
N GLY A 193 -1.92 11.15 6.52
CA GLY A 193 -0.61 11.68 6.95
C GLY A 193 -0.28 11.45 8.44
N LYS A 194 -1.03 10.60 9.14
CA LYS A 194 -0.80 10.26 10.54
C LYS A 194 -0.03 8.95 10.59
N THR A 195 1.29 9.07 10.73
CA THR A 195 2.09 8.04 11.37
C THR A 195 1.50 7.83 12.76
N HIS A 196 0.86 6.69 13.03
CA HIS A 196 0.58 6.29 14.41
C HIS A 196 1.91 5.93 15.10
N LEU A 197 2.69 6.97 15.38
CA LEU A 197 3.42 7.05 16.63
C LEU A 197 2.36 7.00 17.74
N TYR A 198 2.67 6.24 18.78
CA TYR A 198 1.81 5.83 19.88
C TYR A 198 0.60 6.76 20.17
N GLU A 199 -0.61 6.20 20.29
CA GLU A 199 -1.62 6.74 21.22
C GLU A 199 -2.73 5.69 21.46
N LYS A 200 -3.05 5.54 22.74
CA LYS A 200 -4.29 5.05 23.36
C LYS A 200 -4.67 3.56 23.28
N LYS A 201 -4.33 2.87 24.37
CA LYS A 201 -5.16 1.98 25.22
C LYS A 201 -6.50 1.50 24.62
N VAL A 202 -6.45 0.70 23.55
CA VAL A 202 -7.54 -0.21 23.22
C VAL A 202 -7.18 -1.53 23.86
N VAL A 203 -8.07 -2.05 24.72
CA VAL A 203 -7.97 -3.40 25.27
C VAL A 203 -7.85 -4.35 24.08
N SER A 204 -6.63 -4.78 23.81
CA SER A 204 -6.32 -5.66 22.70
C SER A 204 -6.35 -7.06 23.27
N SER A 205 -7.09 -7.96 22.62
CA SER A 205 -7.18 -9.34 23.10
C SER A 205 -5.78 -9.96 23.23
N PRO A 206 -5.57 -10.91 24.16
CA PRO A 206 -4.28 -11.58 24.33
C PRO A 206 -3.63 -12.06 23.02
N ARG A 207 -4.46 -12.58 22.10
CA ARG A 207 -4.05 -12.93 20.72
C ARG A 207 -3.52 -11.72 19.94
N LYS A 208 -4.21 -10.59 19.94
CA LYS A 208 -3.77 -9.38 19.21
C LYS A 208 -2.47 -8.82 19.78
N ILE A 209 -2.30 -8.84 21.10
CA ILE A 209 -1.04 -8.45 21.75
C ILE A 209 0.09 -9.38 21.31
N PHE A 210 -0.12 -10.69 21.39
CA PHE A 210 0.85 -11.68 20.91
C PHE A 210 1.23 -11.45 19.45
N LEU A 211 0.25 -11.36 18.54
CA LEU A 211 0.50 -11.12 17.12
C LEU A 211 1.31 -9.84 16.92
N LYS A 212 0.92 -8.73 17.55
CA LYS A 212 1.58 -7.43 17.38
C LYS A 212 3.01 -7.42 17.95
N ARG A 213 3.20 -7.90 19.18
CA ARG A 213 4.48 -7.82 19.90
C ARG A 213 5.48 -8.85 19.39
N CYS A 214 5.04 -10.08 19.14
CA CYS A 214 5.91 -11.18 18.77
C CYS A 214 6.22 -11.19 17.27
N SER A 215 5.25 -10.90 16.39
CA SER A 215 5.51 -10.85 14.93
C SER A 215 6.40 -9.69 14.50
N ALA A 216 6.57 -8.69 15.37
CA ALA A 216 7.46 -7.56 15.11
C ALA A 216 8.91 -8.00 14.92
N CYS A 217 9.33 -9.08 15.58
CA CYS A 217 10.71 -9.58 15.56
C CYS A 217 10.83 -11.08 15.20
N HIS A 218 9.74 -11.86 15.29
CA HIS A 218 9.73 -13.30 15.02
C HIS A 218 8.73 -13.66 13.91
N THR A 219 8.96 -14.76 13.19
CA THR A 219 7.89 -15.37 12.39
C THR A 219 6.97 -16.15 13.33
N LEU A 220 5.66 -15.94 13.23
CA LEU A 220 4.69 -16.58 14.14
C LEU A 220 4.56 -18.08 13.90
N GLU A 221 4.81 -18.52 12.67
CA GLU A 221 4.95 -19.93 12.30
C GLU A 221 5.91 -20.69 13.23
N ARG A 222 7.08 -20.09 13.55
CA ARG A 222 8.02 -20.70 14.50
C ARG A 222 7.40 -20.92 15.89
N VAL A 223 6.52 -20.02 16.31
CA VAL A 223 5.82 -20.14 17.60
C VAL A 223 4.79 -21.27 17.52
N TYR A 224 3.99 -21.31 16.45
CA TYR A 224 2.99 -22.37 16.26
C TYR A 224 3.61 -23.77 16.10
N LEU A 225 4.74 -23.91 15.42
CA LEU A 225 5.49 -25.17 15.35
C LEU A 225 5.98 -25.67 16.72
N LYS A 226 6.17 -24.77 17.70
CA LYS A 226 6.50 -25.17 19.08
C LYS A 226 5.27 -25.60 19.87
N VAL A 227 4.12 -25.00 19.57
CA VAL A 227 2.83 -25.44 20.12
C VAL A 227 2.49 -26.85 19.64
N GLU A 228 2.63 -27.12 18.32
CA GLU A 228 2.41 -28.46 17.76
C GLU A 228 3.32 -29.53 18.37
N LYS A 229 4.56 -29.16 18.69
CA LYS A 229 5.52 -30.03 19.39
C LYS A 229 5.25 -30.21 20.89
N GLY A 230 4.10 -29.76 21.38
CA GLY A 230 3.66 -29.97 22.76
C GLY A 230 4.46 -29.19 23.81
N MET A 231 4.96 -27.99 23.46
CA MET A 231 5.74 -27.19 24.40
C MET A 231 4.93 -26.83 25.65
N ASP A 232 5.52 -27.11 26.82
CA ASP A 232 4.88 -26.93 28.12
C ASP A 232 4.88 -25.48 28.61
N THR A 233 4.10 -25.23 29.68
CA THR A 233 3.89 -23.89 30.24
C THR A 233 5.17 -23.27 30.82
N ASN A 234 6.06 -24.05 31.44
CA ASN A 234 7.28 -23.53 32.04
C ASN A 234 8.27 -23.11 30.95
N SER A 235 8.37 -23.92 29.88
CA SER A 235 9.13 -23.57 28.68
C SER A 235 8.64 -22.25 28.04
N TRP A 236 7.32 -22.08 27.92
CA TRP A 236 6.75 -20.81 27.42
C TRP A 236 7.04 -19.63 28.33
N ASN A 237 6.90 -19.80 29.65
CA ASN A 237 7.16 -18.74 30.62
C ASN A 237 8.59 -18.23 30.52
N HIS A 238 9.55 -19.15 30.45
CA HIS A 238 10.96 -18.80 30.28
C HIS A 238 11.23 -18.06 28.96
N ILE A 239 10.55 -18.41 27.87
CA ILE A 239 10.69 -17.71 26.58
C ILE A 239 10.13 -16.28 26.69
N VAL A 240 8.91 -16.11 27.20
CA VAL A 240 8.25 -14.80 27.27
C VAL A 240 9.02 -13.87 28.23
N GLN A 241 9.44 -14.35 29.39
CA GLN A 241 10.28 -13.58 30.32
C GLN A 241 11.62 -13.19 29.69
N ARG A 242 12.25 -14.08 28.93
CA ARG A 242 13.49 -13.77 28.21
C ARG A 242 13.26 -12.69 27.13
N MET A 243 12.13 -12.72 26.42
CA MET A 243 11.82 -11.68 25.43
C MET A 243 11.52 -10.33 26.09
N GLN A 244 10.84 -10.35 27.24
CA GLN A 244 10.64 -9.17 28.06
C GLN A 244 11.97 -8.59 28.55
N GLY A 245 12.86 -9.42 29.11
CA GLY A 245 14.17 -8.99 29.60
C GLY A 245 15.07 -8.39 28.51
N LYS A 246 14.90 -8.82 27.26
CA LYS A 246 15.62 -8.23 26.12
C LYS A 246 15.14 -6.84 25.72
N ASN A 247 13.87 -6.51 25.98
CA ASN A 247 13.32 -5.18 25.70
C ASN A 247 12.08 -4.91 26.57
N PRO A 248 12.28 -4.45 27.82
CA PRO A 248 11.19 -4.20 28.77
C PRO A 248 10.22 -3.09 28.32
N GLU A 249 10.70 -2.13 27.52
CA GLU A 249 9.86 -1.07 26.96
C GLU A 249 8.96 -1.56 25.82
N TRP A 250 9.34 -2.64 25.13
CA TRP A 250 8.56 -3.20 24.02
C TRP A 250 7.45 -4.15 24.49
N LEU A 251 7.67 -4.86 25.59
CA LEU A 251 6.75 -5.84 26.14
C LEU A 251 6.61 -5.62 27.65
N SER A 252 5.50 -5.04 28.07
CA SER A 252 5.24 -4.81 29.50
C SER A 252 4.95 -6.11 30.25
N ALA A 253 5.07 -6.08 31.58
CA ALA A 253 4.78 -7.24 32.42
C ALA A 253 3.33 -7.73 32.27
N ASP A 254 2.37 -6.82 32.10
CA ASP A 254 0.97 -7.19 31.94
C ASP A 254 0.64 -7.71 30.53
N GLU A 255 1.31 -7.19 29.50
CA GLU A 255 1.21 -7.77 28.15
C GLU A 255 1.86 -9.15 28.11
N ALA A 256 2.98 -9.37 28.83
CA ALA A 256 3.62 -10.67 28.95
C ALA A 256 2.69 -11.71 29.60
N LYS A 257 1.98 -11.35 30.68
CA LYS A 257 0.97 -12.20 31.32
C LYS A 257 -0.17 -12.55 30.35
N GLN A 258 -0.66 -11.58 29.58
CA GLN A 258 -1.71 -11.81 28.59
C GLN A 258 -1.24 -12.74 27.47
N ILE A 259 -0.04 -12.54 26.94
CA ILE A 259 0.56 -13.42 25.93
C ILE A 259 0.69 -14.85 26.48
N MET A 260 1.13 -15.01 27.73
CA MET A 260 1.21 -16.31 28.39
C MET A 260 -0.15 -17.00 28.49
N SER A 261 -1.21 -16.25 28.84
CA SER A 261 -2.58 -16.77 28.84
C SER A 261 -3.02 -17.25 27.45
N TYR A 262 -2.71 -16.47 26.40
CA TYR A 262 -3.00 -16.87 25.02
C TYR A 262 -2.25 -18.14 24.61
N LEU A 263 -0.95 -18.23 24.86
CA LEU A 263 -0.15 -19.40 24.47
C LEU A 263 -0.62 -20.68 25.15
N ARG A 264 -1.07 -20.61 26.41
CA ARG A 264 -1.68 -21.75 27.13
C ARG A 264 -3.01 -22.19 26.54
N SER A 265 -3.76 -21.27 25.92
CA SER A 265 -5.04 -21.59 25.28
C SER A 265 -4.87 -22.34 23.95
N LEU A 266 -3.67 -22.30 23.36
CA LEU A 266 -3.40 -22.98 22.11
C LEU A 266 -3.24 -24.47 22.36
N LYS A 267 -3.98 -25.27 21.60
CA LYS A 267 -3.83 -26.73 21.56
C LYS A 267 -3.11 -27.11 20.27
N PRO A 268 -2.26 -28.16 20.29
CA PRO A 268 -1.83 -28.81 19.05
C PRO A 268 -3.06 -29.17 18.23
N VAL A 269 -2.98 -29.04 16.91
CA VAL A 269 -4.00 -29.64 16.04
C VAL A 269 -3.90 -31.14 16.29
N SER A 270 -4.89 -31.72 16.98
CA SER A 270 -4.96 -33.16 17.18
C SER A 270 -4.94 -33.81 15.80
N SER A 271 -3.98 -34.69 15.56
CA SER A 271 -4.04 -35.63 14.43
C SER A 271 -5.32 -36.44 14.60
N SER A 272 -6.39 -36.02 13.93
CA SER A 272 -7.56 -36.86 13.71
C SER A 272 -7.10 -38.02 12.82
N ASN A 273 -6.88 -39.17 13.43
CA ASN A 273 -7.16 -40.44 12.77
C ASN A 273 -8.69 -40.59 12.67
#